data_AF-A0A256B975-F1
#
_entry.id   AF-A0A256B975-F1
#
_cell.length_a   1.000
_cell.length_b   1.000
_cell.length_c   1.000
_cell.angle_alpha   90.00
_cell.angle_beta   90.00
_cell.angle_gamma   90.00
#
_symmetry.space_group_name_H-M   'P 1'
#
loop_
_entity.id
_entity.type
_entity.pdbx_description
1 polymer ?
#
loop_
_entity_poly.entity_id
_entity_poly.type
_entity_poly.pdbx_seq_one_letter_code
_entity_poly.pdbx_strand_id
1 'polypeptide(L)'
;LEELYPQIMTKIRFKVAPKMSKQEKKALGISGFVVIPMRWIVERSNAWMDRCKSLVKNFDRTLDNANARIHLCFIRLMLKRLAKAS
;
A
#
# COMPACT_ATOMS: atom_id res chain seq x y z
N LEU A 1 -19.11 -6.05 -0.22
CA LEU A 1 -18.21 -5.78 0.92
C LEU A 1 -19.01 -5.20 2.09
N GLU A 2 -19.82 -4.17 1.85
CA GLU A 2 -20.78 -3.64 2.84
C GLU A 2 -21.76 -4.70 3.33
N GLU A 3 -22.24 -5.58 2.45
CA GLU A 3 -23.12 -6.70 2.81
C GLU A 3 -22.46 -7.74 3.73
N LEU A 4 -21.13 -7.92 3.64
CA LEU A 4 -20.37 -8.90 4.42
C LEU A 4 -19.74 -8.29 5.69
N TYR A 5 -19.45 -6.99 5.64
CA TYR A 5 -18.83 -6.22 6.72
C TYR A 5 -19.41 -4.79 6.73
N PRO A 6 -20.63 -4.59 7.25
CA PRO A 6 -21.31 -3.29 7.22
C PRO A 6 -20.53 -2.18 7.96
N GLN A 7 -19.73 -2.56 8.96
CA GLN A 7 -18.86 -1.67 9.72
C GLN A 7 -17.56 -1.24 9.01
N ILE A 8 -17.30 -1.72 7.79
CA ILE A 8 -16.01 -1.47 7.13
C ILE A 8 -15.82 0.01 6.79
N MET A 9 -16.90 0.68 6.39
CA MET A 9 -16.89 2.10 6.02
C MET A 9 -16.73 3.04 7.23
N THR A 10 -17.13 2.60 8.42
CA THR A 10 -16.93 3.36 9.67
C THR A 10 -15.56 3.11 10.31
N LYS A 11 -14.97 1.93 10.12
CA LYS A 11 -13.65 1.60 10.66
C LYS A 11 -12.48 2.12 9.82
N ILE A 12 -12.65 2.21 8.49
CA ILE A 12 -11.57 2.63 7.60
C ILE A 12 -11.73 4.11 7.25
N ARG A 13 -10.85 4.95 7.80
CA ARG A 13 -10.74 6.36 7.39
C ARG A 13 -9.93 6.43 6.09
N PHE A 14 -10.61 6.51 4.95
CA PHE A 14 -9.94 6.75 3.67
C PHE A 14 -9.46 8.20 3.59
N LYS A 15 -8.17 8.42 3.88
CA LYS A 15 -7.48 9.64 3.48
C LYS A 15 -6.88 9.40 2.11
N VAL A 16 -7.59 9.81 1.07
CA VAL A 16 -7.08 9.76 -0.31
C VAL A 16 -6.07 10.89 -0.48
N ALA A 17 -4.88 10.57 -0.98
CA ALA A 17 -3.90 11.59 -1.31
C ALA A 17 -4.49 12.54 -2.37
N PRO A 18 -4.25 13.86 -2.28
CA PRO A 18 -4.81 14.82 -3.23
C PRO A 18 -4.33 14.47 -4.64
N LYS A 19 -5.24 13.97 -5.46
CA LYS A 19 -4.98 13.72 -6.87
C LYS A 19 -5.43 14.96 -7.63
N MET A 20 -4.46 15.75 -8.09
CA MET A 20 -4.75 16.97 -8.83
C MET A 20 -5.52 16.65 -10.12
N SER A 21 -6.67 17.29 -10.29
CA SER A 21 -7.54 17.14 -11.43
C SER A 21 -6.91 17.72 -12.70
N LYS A 22 -7.43 17.36 -13.87
CA LYS A 22 -6.94 17.91 -15.14
C LYS A 22 -7.13 19.44 -15.21
N GLN A 23 -8.22 19.95 -14.65
CA GLN A 23 -8.53 21.38 -14.64
C GLN A 23 -7.58 22.16 -13.73
N GLU A 24 -7.32 21.65 -12.52
CA GLU A 24 -6.37 22.23 -11.57
C GLU A 24 -4.95 22.28 -12.13
N LYS A 25 -4.51 21.18 -12.78
CA LYS A 25 -3.23 21.14 -13.49
C LYS A 25 -3.11 22.22 -14.56
N LYS A 26 -4.16 22.37 -15.38
CA LYS A 26 -4.22 23.38 -16.45
C LYS A 26 -4.18 24.80 -15.89
N ALA A 27 -4.92 25.06 -14.81
CA ALA A 27 -4.93 26.36 -14.14
C ALA A 27 -3.55 26.74 -13.56
N LEU A 28 -2.80 25.76 -13.04
CA LEU A 28 -1.45 25.94 -12.52
C LEU A 28 -0.36 25.92 -13.61
N GLY A 29 -0.72 25.71 -14.88
CA GLY A 29 0.24 25.58 -15.98
C GLY A 29 1.12 24.33 -15.91
N ILE A 30 0.78 23.35 -15.07
CA ILE A 30 1.58 22.15 -14.85
C ILE A 30 1.16 21.08 -15.86
N SER A 31 2.10 20.68 -16.71
CA SER A 31 1.96 19.57 -17.66
C SER A 31 2.55 18.28 -17.07
N GLY A 32 1.88 17.15 -17.29
CA GLY A 32 2.42 15.82 -16.98
C GLY A 32 2.19 15.30 -15.55
N PHE A 33 3.15 14.47 -15.09
CA PHE A 33 3.10 13.79 -13.81
C PHE A 33 3.44 14.75 -12.67
N VAL A 34 2.63 14.75 -11.62
CA VAL A 34 2.83 15.57 -10.42
C VAL A 34 3.27 14.64 -9.29
N VAL A 35 4.46 14.88 -8.76
CA VAL A 35 5.03 14.06 -7.70
C VAL A 35 4.22 14.29 -6.42
N ILE A 36 3.59 13.23 -5.92
CA ILE A 36 2.93 13.25 -4.62
C ILE A 36 3.96 12.90 -3.56
N PRO A 37 4.17 13.76 -2.53
CA PRO A 37 5.06 13.47 -1.43
C PRO A 37 4.74 12.09 -0.81
N MET A 38 5.77 11.32 -0.49
CA MET A 38 5.68 9.98 0.11
C MET A 38 5.07 8.86 -0.77
N ARG A 39 4.64 9.14 -2.00
CA ARG A 39 4.08 8.10 -2.89
C ARG A 39 5.05 6.94 -3.15
N TRP A 40 6.32 7.26 -3.30
CA TRP A 40 7.37 6.26 -3.51
C TRP A 40 7.49 5.26 -2.34
N ILE A 41 7.15 5.66 -1.10
CA ILE A 41 7.22 4.78 0.07
C ILE A 41 6.14 3.70 -0.03
N VAL A 42 4.92 4.11 -0.41
CA VAL A 42 3.78 3.19 -0.60
C VAL A 42 4.06 2.23 -1.74
N GLU A 43 4.49 2.75 -2.90
CA GLU A 43 4.79 1.93 -4.07
C GLU A 43 5.93 0.94 -3.80
N ARG A 44 6.97 1.38 -3.09
CA ARG A 44 8.09 0.51 -2.68
C ARG A 44 7.65 -0.55 -1.69
N SER A 45 6.74 -0.23 -0.77
CA SER A 45 6.17 -1.19 0.18
C SER A 45 5.35 -2.25 -0.54
N ASN A 46 4.51 -1.85 -1.51
CA ASN A 46 3.75 -2.76 -2.36
C ASN A 46 4.68 -3.67 -3.19
N ALA A 47 5.73 -3.12 -3.79
CA ALA A 47 6.70 -3.90 -4.55
C ALA A 47 7.43 -4.96 -3.70
N TRP A 48 7.57 -4.76 -2.38
CA TRP A 48 8.10 -5.78 -1.48
C TRP A 48 7.08 -6.87 -1.17
N MET A 49 5.80 -6.50 -1.03
CA MET A 49 4.71 -7.48 -0.86
C MET A 49 4.51 -8.35 -2.11
N ASP A 50 4.75 -7.82 -3.31
CA ASP A 50 4.69 -8.61 -4.57
C ASP A 50 5.63 -9.82 -4.60
N ARG A 51 6.73 -9.76 -3.85
CA ARG A 51 7.66 -10.90 -3.72
C ARG A 51 7.13 -11.99 -2.80
N CYS A 52 6.14 -11.67 -1.98
CA CYS A 52 5.44 -12.59 -1.09
C CYS A 52 4.17 -13.08 -1.80
N LYS A 53 4.29 -14.12 -2.64
CA LYS A 53 3.21 -14.62 -3.53
C LYS A 53 1.87 -14.83 -2.82
N SER A 54 1.86 -15.22 -1.56
CA SER A 54 0.62 -15.49 -0.85
C SER A 54 -0.07 -14.23 -0.32
N LEU A 55 0.55 -13.06 -0.40
CA LEU A 55 -0.14 -11.78 -0.21
C LEU A 55 -0.80 -11.26 -1.49
N VAL A 56 -0.35 -11.71 -2.67
CA VAL A 56 -0.78 -11.15 -3.96
C VAL A 56 -1.61 -12.11 -4.81
N LYS A 57 -1.30 -13.42 -4.74
CA LYS A 57 -1.93 -14.46 -5.57
C LYS A 57 -2.79 -15.42 -4.75
N ASN A 58 -2.33 -15.77 -3.55
CA ASN A 58 -3.03 -16.73 -2.68
C ASN A 58 -3.56 -16.02 -1.44
N PHE A 59 -4.56 -15.16 -1.63
CA PHE A 59 -5.21 -14.43 -0.54
C PHE A 59 -5.61 -15.37 0.59
N ASP A 60 -5.33 -14.94 1.81
CA ASP A 60 -5.68 -15.71 2.98
C ASP A 60 -7.16 -15.74 3.23
N ARG A 61 -7.63 -16.89 3.75
CA ARG A 61 -9.04 -17.09 4.08
C ARG A 61 -9.48 -16.23 5.27
N THR A 62 -8.58 -15.91 6.18
CA THR A 62 -8.84 -15.11 7.38
C THR A 62 -7.96 -13.87 7.42
N LEU A 63 -8.52 -12.79 7.98
CA LEU A 63 -7.81 -11.52 8.13
C LEU A 63 -6.58 -11.65 9.03
N ASP A 64 -6.67 -12.46 10.09
CA ASP A 64 -5.56 -12.69 11.03
C ASP A 64 -4.36 -13.33 10.32
N ASN A 65 -4.60 -14.30 9.44
CA ASN A 65 -3.52 -14.91 8.67
C ASN A 65 -2.93 -13.92 7.66
N ALA A 66 -3.78 -13.15 6.97
CA ALA A 66 -3.32 -12.10 6.06
C ALA A 66 -2.41 -11.09 6.78
N ASN A 67 -2.81 -10.62 7.96
CA ASN A 67 -2.03 -9.72 8.80
C ASN A 67 -0.69 -10.33 9.22
N ALA A 68 -0.70 -11.57 9.70
CA ALA A 68 0.52 -12.29 10.07
C ALA A 68 1.49 -12.40 8.89
N ARG A 69 0.99 -12.69 7.69
CA ARG A 69 1.81 -12.77 6.47
C ARG A 69 2.40 -11.42 6.06
N ILE A 70 1.67 -10.32 6.22
CA ILE A 70 2.20 -8.97 6.00
C ILE A 70 3.39 -8.73 6.94
N HIS A 71 3.21 -8.98 8.24
CA HIS A 71 4.29 -8.82 9.22
C HIS A 71 5.52 -9.67 8.87
N LEU A 72 5.33 -10.95 8.56
CA LEU A 72 6.42 -11.85 8.15
C LEU A 72 7.17 -11.35 6.92
N CYS A 73 6.46 -10.79 5.92
CA CYS A 73 7.06 -10.26 4.70
C CYS A 73 8.03 -9.10 5.02
N PHE A 74 7.63 -8.17 5.90
CA PHE A 74 8.47 -7.04 6.31
C PHE A 74 9.58 -7.44 7.30
N ILE A 75 9.34 -8.37 8.22
CA ILE A 75 10.38 -8.92 9.11
C ILE A 75 11.50 -9.56 8.26
N ARG A 76 11.14 -10.39 7.28
CA ARG A 76 12.11 -11.01 6.35
C ARG A 76 12.92 -9.95 5.59
N LEU A 77 12.29 -8.84 5.20
CA LEU A 77 13.00 -7.73 4.56
C LEU A 77 14.00 -7.06 5.52
N MET A 78 13.61 -6.81 6.78
CA MET A 78 14.51 -6.23 7.78
C MET A 78 15.69 -7.15 8.08
N LEU A 79 15.45 -8.45 8.27
CA LEU A 79 16.51 -9.43 8.51
C LEU A 79 17.54 -9.44 7.36
N LYS A 80 17.09 -9.40 6.10
CA LYS A 80 18.00 -9.31 4.94
C LYS A 80 18.83 -8.03 4.92
N ARG A 81 18.29 -6.92 5.43
CA ARG A 81 19.02 -5.65 5.50
C ARG A 81 20.06 -5.67 6.61
N LEU A 82 19.68 -6.20 7.77
CA LEU A 82 20.60 -6.36 8.90
C LEU A 82 21.77 -7.27 8.54
N ALA A 83 21.49 -8.44 7.93
CA ALA A 83 22.51 -9.38 7.48
C ALA A 83 23.45 -8.84 6.38
N LYS A 84 23.04 -7.79 5.66
CA LYS A 84 23.90 -7.10 4.68
C LYS A 84 24.76 -6.00 5.34
N ALA A 85 24.30 -5.47 6.47
CA ALA A 85 24.97 -4.39 7.19
C ALA A 85 26.01 -4.90 8.19
N SER A 86 25.83 -6.13 8.70
CA SER A 86 26.83 -6.93 9.41
C SER A 86 27.84 -7.54 8.46
#